data_AF-A0A8H3AC67-F1
#
_entry.id   AF-A0A8H3AC67-F1
#
_cell.length_a   1.000
_cell.length_b   1.000
_cell.length_c   1.000
_cell.angle_alpha   90.00
_cell.angle_beta   90.00
_cell.angle_gamma   90.00
#
_symmetry.space_group_name_H-M   'P 1'
#
loop_
_entity.id
_entity.type
_entity.pdbx_description
1 polymer ?
#
loop_
_entity_poly.entity_id
_entity_poly.type
_entity_poly.pdbx_seq_one_letter_code
_entity_poly.pdbx_strand_id
1 'polypeptide(L)'
;MSTPRDQNQDINIDTKGKADRPFDILVRSTRSPAREVIPAHSERLAKGSHVFQSMLELGSITPNDTSESQLPIVEVDERYEILVLLVNLLESPPQLPPATVTSCVPSSSVPSKDDPPGTVLPWPLVTTLLDTADKYDFTDNILALLHAHLQSHASSQPLPVYALASRLGLSSIASHASSFLLHPPMHQYSVSEIKLLPSAISYHLLLILQTRRLENLKQTLENEMLFPHDYGACSKHGTGPAKSVWEARKEVVLSHVNASSSIADMMAYDGETKQQLKDCAECCLGWERAVEMIRYKAGKVVREIGQLPKSELQ
;
A
#
# COMPACT_ATOMS: atom_id res chain seq x y z
N MET A 1 41.53 -26.34 -6.55
CA MET A 1 40.31 -27.04 -6.06
C MET A 1 40.18 -26.69 -4.59
N SER A 2 39.40 -25.67 -4.29
CA SER A 2 39.28 -25.10 -2.94
C SER A 2 37.88 -25.38 -2.42
N THR A 3 37.78 -26.07 -1.29
CA THR A 3 36.54 -26.36 -0.58
C THR A 3 36.03 -25.12 0.16
N PRO A 4 34.71 -24.86 0.20
CA PRO A 4 34.14 -23.83 1.06
C PRO A 4 33.95 -24.37 2.48
N ARG A 5 34.26 -23.50 3.45
CA ARG A 5 34.13 -23.69 4.90
C ARG A 5 32.67 -23.51 5.29
N ASP A 6 32.11 -24.50 5.99
CA ASP A 6 30.83 -24.42 6.68
C ASP A 6 30.85 -23.28 7.70
N GLN A 7 29.90 -22.35 7.56
CA GLN A 7 29.58 -21.35 8.57
C GLN A 7 28.49 -21.91 9.48
N ASN A 8 28.87 -22.17 10.73
CA ASN A 8 27.97 -22.44 11.85
C ASN A 8 26.91 -21.34 11.97
N GLN A 9 25.64 -21.73 11.88
CA GLN A 9 24.53 -20.96 12.40
C GLN A 9 24.38 -21.26 13.89
N ASP A 10 24.79 -20.32 14.74
CA ASP A 10 24.42 -20.32 16.15
C ASP A 10 22.92 -20.04 16.25
N ILE A 11 22.16 -21.09 16.57
CA ILE A 11 20.72 -21.01 16.82
C ILE A 11 20.53 -20.35 18.19
N ASN A 12 19.94 -19.16 18.18
CA ASN A 12 19.70 -18.32 19.33
C ASN A 12 18.52 -18.87 20.16
N ILE A 13 18.81 -19.72 21.15
CA ILE A 13 17.84 -20.43 22.01
C ILE A 13 17.21 -19.51 23.10
N ASP A 14 17.61 -18.24 23.19
CA ASP A 14 17.33 -17.39 24.36
C ASP A 14 16.04 -16.53 24.29
N THR A 15 15.19 -16.70 23.27
CA THR A 15 14.01 -15.83 23.07
C THR A 15 12.82 -16.17 23.97
N LYS A 16 12.73 -17.41 24.49
CA LYS A 16 11.55 -17.86 25.26
C LYS A 16 11.55 -17.43 26.72
N GLY A 17 12.72 -17.11 27.30
CA GLY A 17 12.86 -16.67 28.69
C GLY A 17 12.60 -15.17 28.92
N LYS A 18 12.56 -14.34 27.86
CA LYS A 18 12.42 -12.88 27.98
C LYS A 18 10.98 -12.37 28.10
N ALA A 19 9.97 -13.20 27.82
CA ALA A 19 8.57 -12.78 27.85
C ALA A 19 7.96 -12.73 29.25
N ASP A 20 8.61 -13.34 30.25
CA ASP A 20 8.08 -13.51 31.61
C ASP A 20 8.82 -12.65 32.65
N ARG A 21 9.56 -11.64 32.20
CA ARG A 21 10.24 -10.69 33.09
C ARG A 21 9.19 -9.76 33.71
N PRO A 22 9.26 -9.43 35.01
CA PRO A 22 8.40 -8.41 35.58
C PRO A 22 8.75 -7.03 35.00
N PHE A 23 7.73 -6.18 34.87
CA PHE A 23 7.89 -4.78 34.50
C PHE A 23 8.82 -4.07 35.48
N ASP A 24 9.74 -3.26 34.95
CA ASP A 24 10.79 -2.56 35.70
C ASP A 24 10.56 -1.05 35.76
N ILE A 25 9.52 -0.54 35.11
CA ILE A 25 9.16 0.88 35.10
C ILE A 25 7.65 1.11 34.98
N LEU A 26 7.21 2.25 35.50
CA LEU A 26 5.85 2.77 35.36
C LEU A 26 5.85 4.05 34.54
N VAL A 27 5.00 4.14 33.53
CA VAL A 27 4.83 5.35 32.71
C VAL A 27 3.53 6.03 33.09
N ARG A 28 3.56 7.34 33.34
CA ARG A 28 2.40 8.13 33.78
C ARG A 28 2.16 9.33 32.88
N SER A 29 0.90 9.59 32.56
CA SER A 29 0.48 10.85 31.93
C SER A 29 0.40 11.98 32.95
N THR A 30 1.05 13.12 32.70
CA THR A 30 0.88 14.34 33.51
C THR A 30 -0.45 15.05 33.24
N ARG A 31 -1.11 14.74 32.11
CA ARG A 31 -2.37 15.34 31.69
C ARG A 31 -3.62 14.62 32.23
N SER A 32 -3.46 13.43 32.79
CA SER A 32 -4.57 12.66 33.36
C SER A 32 -4.72 12.91 34.86
N PRO A 33 -5.91 13.34 35.33
CA PRO A 33 -6.17 13.53 36.76
C PRO A 33 -6.21 12.21 37.55
N ALA A 34 -6.40 11.07 36.86
CA ALA A 34 -6.64 9.77 37.49
C ALA A 34 -5.37 9.13 38.10
N ARG A 35 -4.18 9.73 37.95
CA ARG A 35 -2.86 9.20 38.39
C ARG A 35 -2.58 7.75 37.93
N GLU A 36 -3.25 7.31 36.88
CA GLU A 36 -3.09 5.98 36.28
C GLU A 36 -1.65 5.79 35.80
N VAL A 37 -1.12 4.59 35.99
CA VAL A 37 0.24 4.21 35.63
C VAL A 37 0.19 3.02 34.68
N ILE A 38 1.05 3.03 33.67
CA ILE A 38 1.15 2.00 32.64
C ILE A 38 2.46 1.25 32.88
N PRO A 39 2.41 -0.04 33.25
CA PRO A 39 3.63 -0.82 33.46
C PRO A 39 4.29 -1.17 32.13
N ALA A 40 5.62 -1.12 32.08
CA ALA A 40 6.39 -1.37 30.86
C ALA A 40 7.79 -1.93 31.16
N HIS A 41 8.49 -2.37 30.11
CA HIS A 41 9.91 -2.71 30.16
C HIS A 41 10.77 -1.56 29.61
N SER A 42 11.63 -1.01 30.45
CA SER A 42 12.56 0.07 30.11
C SER A 42 13.39 -0.25 28.85
N GLU A 43 13.89 -1.48 28.73
CA GLU A 43 14.64 -1.98 27.57
C GLU A 43 13.83 -1.88 26.27
N ARG A 44 12.53 -2.21 26.31
CA ARG A 44 11.66 -2.18 25.12
C ARG A 44 11.31 -0.76 24.71
N LEU A 45 11.00 0.10 25.68
CA LEU A 45 10.77 1.52 25.45
C LEU A 45 12.00 2.19 24.82
N ALA A 46 13.19 1.98 25.40
CA ALA A 46 14.45 2.52 24.89
C ALA A 46 14.79 1.99 23.49
N LYS A 47 14.55 0.71 23.23
CA LYS A 47 14.78 0.10 21.91
C LYS A 47 13.83 0.64 20.83
N GLY A 48 12.63 1.04 21.21
CA GLY A 48 11.61 1.52 20.28
C GLY A 48 11.61 3.03 20.03
N SER A 49 12.21 3.82 20.93
CA SER A 49 12.18 5.29 20.89
C SER A 49 13.44 5.89 21.49
N HIS A 50 14.10 6.78 20.73
CA HIS A 50 15.29 7.49 21.18
C HIS A 50 14.98 8.49 22.30
N VAL A 51 13.77 9.05 22.32
CA VAL A 51 13.31 9.92 23.42
C VAL A 51 13.21 9.12 24.72
N PHE A 52 12.55 7.95 24.72
CA PHE A 52 12.48 7.12 25.91
C PHE A 52 13.87 6.64 26.35
N GLN A 53 14.74 6.26 25.41
CA GLN A 53 16.13 5.93 25.71
C GLN A 53 16.81 7.08 26.47
N SER A 54 16.73 8.29 25.94
CA SER A 54 17.35 9.49 26.53
C SER A 54 16.77 9.80 27.92
N MET A 55 15.44 9.70 28.09
CA MET A 55 14.77 9.93 29.37
C MET A 55 15.24 8.93 30.44
N LEU A 56 15.42 7.66 30.07
CA LEU A 56 15.86 6.59 30.97
C LEU A 56 17.34 6.73 31.35
N GLU A 57 18.20 7.10 30.39
CA GLU A 57 19.62 7.34 30.62
C GLU A 57 19.84 8.53 31.59
N LEU A 58 19.09 9.62 31.43
CA LEU A 58 19.17 10.79 32.31
C LEU A 58 18.55 10.53 33.70
N GLY A 59 17.48 9.74 33.77
CA GLY A 59 16.78 9.41 35.03
C GLY A 59 17.52 8.42 35.93
N SER A 60 18.53 7.72 35.42
CA SER A 60 19.27 6.68 36.15
C SER A 60 20.33 7.22 37.15
N ILE A 61 20.43 8.55 37.34
CA ILE A 61 21.59 9.20 37.98
C ILE A 61 21.44 9.48 39.50
N THR A 62 20.36 9.09 40.19
CA THR A 62 20.26 9.35 41.65
C THR A 62 20.42 8.08 42.51
N PRO A 63 21.64 7.77 43.01
CA PRO A 63 21.90 6.64 43.92
C PRO A 63 21.53 6.92 45.39
N ASN A 64 20.70 7.93 45.69
CA ASN A 64 20.37 8.30 47.06
C ASN A 64 18.85 8.52 47.19
N ASP A 65 18.10 7.47 47.50
CA ASP A 65 17.22 7.48 48.68
C ASP A 65 16.55 6.12 48.90
N THR A 66 16.81 5.59 50.09
CA THR A 66 16.38 4.32 50.67
C THR A 66 14.86 4.24 50.92
N SER A 67 14.09 3.99 49.87
CA SER A 67 12.74 3.40 50.01
C SER A 67 12.58 2.23 49.05
N GLU A 68 12.95 1.05 49.55
CA GLU A 68 12.74 -0.24 48.92
C GLU A 68 11.24 -0.44 48.66
N SER A 69 10.81 -0.45 47.39
CA SER A 69 9.63 -1.17 46.84
C SER A 69 8.88 -0.43 45.71
N GLN A 70 9.20 0.82 45.38
CA GLN A 70 8.47 1.51 44.29
C GLN A 70 9.28 1.49 42.99
N LEU A 71 8.65 1.00 41.92
CA LEU A 71 9.21 1.06 40.56
C LEU A 71 9.41 2.53 40.15
N PRO A 72 10.47 2.85 39.38
CA PRO A 72 10.68 4.19 38.86
C PRO A 72 9.46 4.63 38.02
N ILE A 73 9.07 5.90 38.16
CA ILE A 73 7.95 6.49 37.43
C ILE A 73 8.49 7.50 36.42
N VAL A 74 8.17 7.31 35.14
CA VAL A 74 8.44 8.26 34.06
C VAL A 74 7.17 9.03 33.76
N GLU A 75 7.21 10.34 33.98
CA GLU A 75 6.09 11.23 33.70
C GLU A 75 6.21 11.82 32.28
N VAL A 76 5.15 11.68 31.49
CA VAL A 76 5.10 12.10 30.08
C VAL A 76 3.93 13.07 29.88
N ASP A 77 4.20 14.19 29.22
CA ASP A 77 3.18 15.17 28.85
C ASP A 77 2.42 14.75 27.58
N GLU A 78 1.52 13.77 27.76
CA GLU A 78 0.68 13.20 26.73
C GLU A 78 -0.69 12.82 27.29
N ARG A 79 -1.73 12.79 26.45
CA ARG A 79 -3.04 12.23 26.87
C ARG A 79 -2.89 10.75 27.21
N TYR A 80 -3.59 10.30 28.24
CA TYR A 80 -3.47 8.91 28.72
C TYR A 80 -3.75 7.89 27.62
N GLU A 81 -4.76 8.12 26.78
CA GLU A 81 -5.15 7.18 25.72
C GLU A 81 -4.04 7.03 24.66
N ILE A 82 -3.38 8.13 24.28
CA ILE A 82 -2.24 8.10 23.36
C ILE A 82 -1.05 7.41 24.02
N LEU A 83 -0.79 7.71 25.29
CA LEU A 83 0.31 7.12 26.04
C LEU A 83 0.17 5.60 26.18
N VAL A 84 -1.06 5.11 26.41
CA VAL A 84 -1.36 3.66 26.40
C VAL A 84 -1.05 3.04 25.03
N LEU A 85 -1.48 3.67 23.94
CA LEU A 85 -1.19 3.16 22.59
C LEU A 85 0.30 3.13 22.29
N LEU A 86 1.02 4.19 22.68
CA LEU A 86 2.46 4.32 22.54
C LEU A 86 3.20 3.23 23.32
N VAL A 87 2.92 3.10 24.62
CA VAL A 87 3.56 2.09 25.46
C VAL A 87 3.25 0.69 24.94
N ASN A 88 2.00 0.40 24.57
CA ASN A 88 1.65 -0.90 23.99
C ASN A 88 2.39 -1.20 22.68
N LEU A 89 2.53 -0.20 21.79
CA LEU A 89 3.28 -0.35 20.54
C LEU A 89 4.74 -0.69 20.79
N LEU A 90 5.41 0.00 21.72
CA LEU A 90 6.84 -0.21 22.00
C LEU A 90 7.07 -1.49 22.83
N GLU A 91 6.15 -1.80 23.74
CA GLU A 91 6.21 -2.96 24.61
C GLU A 91 5.95 -4.25 23.83
N SER A 92 4.92 -4.27 22.98
CA SER A 92 4.55 -5.44 22.19
C SER A 92 4.17 -5.00 20.77
N PRO A 93 5.18 -4.70 19.92
CA PRO A 93 4.93 -4.27 18.55
C PRO A 93 4.05 -5.31 17.82
N PRO A 94 3.03 -4.88 17.06
CA PRO A 94 2.20 -5.80 16.29
C PRO A 94 3.05 -6.55 15.27
N GLN A 95 2.54 -7.70 14.84
CA GLN A 95 3.16 -8.42 13.72
C GLN A 95 2.99 -7.62 12.44
N LEU A 96 3.98 -7.73 11.53
CA LEU A 96 3.85 -7.19 10.19
C LEU A 96 2.55 -7.68 9.54
N PRO A 97 1.84 -6.81 8.80
CA PRO A 97 0.65 -7.23 8.09
C PRO A 97 1.01 -8.36 7.11
N PRO A 98 0.08 -9.31 6.85
CA PRO A 98 0.32 -10.37 5.89
C PRO A 98 0.71 -9.75 4.55
N ALA A 99 1.73 -10.31 3.90
CA ALA A 99 2.18 -9.85 2.60
C ALA A 99 0.96 -9.79 1.67
N THR A 100 0.57 -8.57 1.30
CA THR A 100 -0.54 -8.37 0.38
C THR A 100 -0.06 -8.91 -0.95
N VAL A 101 -0.49 -10.12 -1.31
CA VAL A 101 -0.10 -10.76 -2.56
C VAL A 101 -0.64 -9.85 -3.67
N THR A 102 0.21 -8.99 -4.20
CA THR A 102 -0.08 -8.03 -5.29
C THR A 102 -0.31 -8.73 -6.64
N SER A 103 -0.57 -10.03 -6.64
CA SER A 103 -0.85 -10.80 -7.84
C SER A 103 -2.31 -10.59 -8.24
N CYS A 104 -2.54 -9.63 -9.12
CA CYS A 104 -3.74 -9.57 -9.97
C CYS A 104 -3.73 -10.71 -10.99
N VAL A 105 -3.70 -11.96 -10.52
CA VAL A 105 -4.11 -13.14 -11.31
C VAL A 105 -5.25 -13.78 -10.53
N PRO A 106 -6.45 -13.96 -11.13
CA PRO A 106 -7.57 -14.63 -10.48
C PRO A 106 -7.28 -16.13 -10.41
N SER A 107 -6.33 -16.51 -9.56
CA SER A 107 -6.07 -17.91 -9.24
C SER A 107 -6.87 -18.26 -8.00
N SER A 108 -7.95 -19.00 -8.25
CA SER A 108 -8.80 -19.66 -7.27
C SER A 108 -7.98 -20.60 -6.38
N SER A 109 -7.33 -20.06 -5.34
CA SER A 109 -6.87 -20.84 -4.20
C SER A 109 -7.58 -20.35 -2.95
N VAL A 110 -8.48 -21.19 -2.46
CA VAL A 110 -9.20 -21.04 -1.19
C VAL A 110 -8.19 -20.75 -0.08
N PRO A 111 -8.38 -19.69 0.73
CA PRO A 111 -7.49 -19.41 1.86
C PRO A 111 -7.58 -20.56 2.87
N SER A 112 -6.40 -21.07 3.25
CA SER A 112 -6.24 -22.02 4.34
C SER A 112 -6.84 -21.44 5.62
N LYS A 113 -7.66 -22.24 6.31
CA LYS A 113 -8.50 -21.83 7.44
C LYS A 113 -7.72 -21.66 8.76
N ASP A 114 -6.41 -21.90 8.73
CA ASP A 114 -5.58 -22.10 9.93
C ASP A 114 -4.47 -21.05 10.13
N ASP A 115 -4.33 -20.04 9.26
CA ASP A 115 -3.44 -18.91 9.55
C ASP A 115 -4.16 -17.87 10.41
N PRO A 116 -3.65 -17.52 11.61
CA PRO A 116 -4.23 -16.42 12.38
C PRO A 116 -4.11 -15.15 11.53
N PRO A 117 -5.21 -14.42 11.28
CA PRO A 117 -5.13 -13.19 10.51
C PRO A 117 -4.22 -12.22 11.26
N GLY A 118 -3.01 -12.00 10.72
CA GLY A 118 -2.13 -10.92 11.16
C GLY A 118 -2.96 -9.65 11.15
N THR A 119 -3.31 -9.16 12.33
CA THR A 119 -4.36 -8.16 12.46
C THR A 119 -3.76 -6.83 12.02
N VAL A 120 -4.14 -6.38 10.82
CA VAL A 120 -3.80 -5.05 10.33
C VAL A 120 -4.26 -4.03 11.37
N LEU A 121 -3.35 -3.20 11.86
CA LEU A 121 -3.68 -2.13 12.79
C LEU A 121 -4.82 -1.27 12.21
N PRO A 122 -5.91 -1.02 12.97
CA PRO A 122 -6.98 -0.13 12.54
C PRO A 122 -6.47 1.25 12.12
N TRP A 123 -7.08 1.82 11.08
CA TRP A 123 -6.70 3.11 10.52
C TRP A 123 -6.54 4.25 11.54
N PRO A 124 -7.48 4.49 12.48
CA PRO A 124 -7.32 5.55 13.48
C PRO A 124 -6.10 5.35 14.39
N LEU A 125 -5.70 4.10 14.63
CA LEU A 125 -4.53 3.79 15.45
C LEU A 125 -3.23 4.05 14.69
N VAL A 126 -3.14 3.61 13.43
CA VAL A 126 -1.95 3.85 12.59
C VAL A 126 -1.68 5.34 12.43
N THR A 127 -2.73 6.13 12.16
CA THR A 127 -2.61 7.59 12.01
C THR A 127 -2.16 8.26 13.30
N THR A 128 -2.77 7.92 14.44
CA THR A 128 -2.39 8.45 15.76
C THR A 128 -0.94 8.10 16.10
N LEU A 129 -0.51 6.86 15.88
CA LEU A 129 0.85 6.41 16.17
C LEU A 129 1.88 7.09 15.26
N LEU A 130 1.58 7.29 13.98
CA LEU A 130 2.45 8.03 13.06
C LEU A 130 2.54 9.51 13.43
N ASP A 131 1.45 10.15 13.88
CA ASP A 131 1.49 11.53 14.37
C ASP A 131 2.38 11.68 15.63
N THR A 132 2.50 10.63 16.44
CA THR A 132 3.41 10.62 17.59
C THR A 132 4.85 10.25 17.24
N ALA A 133 5.10 9.67 16.06
CA ALA A 133 6.40 9.07 15.75
C ALA A 133 7.55 10.09 15.72
N ASP A 134 7.29 11.30 15.22
CA ASP A 134 8.26 12.42 15.22
C ASP A 134 8.52 12.93 16.65
N LYS A 135 7.46 13.09 17.46
CA LYS A 135 7.56 13.57 18.86
C LYS A 135 8.42 12.64 19.73
N TYR A 136 8.32 11.32 19.52
CA TYR A 136 9.03 10.32 20.32
C TYR A 136 10.25 9.73 19.61
N ASP A 137 10.60 10.23 18.43
CA ASP A 137 11.75 9.79 17.63
C ASP A 137 11.84 8.24 17.57
N PHE A 138 10.82 7.64 16.95
CA PHE A 138 10.73 6.19 16.82
C PHE A 138 11.90 5.64 16.01
N THR A 139 12.40 4.47 16.44
CA THR A 139 13.46 3.80 15.68
C THR A 139 12.96 3.31 14.32
N ASP A 140 13.88 3.18 13.36
CA ASP A 140 13.57 2.76 11.98
C ASP A 140 12.75 1.46 11.91
N ASN A 141 12.98 0.53 12.85
CA ASN A 141 12.24 -0.73 12.92
C ASN A 141 10.74 -0.51 13.22
N ILE A 142 10.43 0.38 14.16
CA ILE A 142 9.04 0.72 14.53
C ILE A 142 8.39 1.52 13.40
N LEU A 143 9.13 2.46 12.80
CA LEU A 143 8.66 3.21 11.65
C LEU A 143 8.35 2.30 10.46
N ALA A 144 9.24 1.37 10.12
CA ALA A 144 9.03 0.40 9.04
C ALA A 144 7.79 -0.46 9.28
N LEU A 145 7.55 -0.88 10.53
CA LEU A 145 6.34 -1.60 10.93
C LEU A 145 5.07 -0.75 10.72
N LEU A 146 5.05 0.49 11.21
CA LEU A 146 3.92 1.41 11.02
C LEU A 146 3.67 1.74 9.55
N HIS A 147 4.74 1.89 8.76
CA HIS A 147 4.69 2.10 7.32
C HIS A 147 4.08 0.90 6.59
N ALA A 148 4.41 -0.33 6.98
CA ALA A 148 3.80 -1.53 6.43
C ALA A 148 2.29 -1.58 6.72
N HIS A 149 1.88 -1.26 7.95
CA HIS A 149 0.46 -1.16 8.31
C HIS A 149 -0.25 -0.03 7.55
N LEU A 150 0.36 1.14 7.42
CA LEU A 150 -0.16 2.23 6.58
C LEU A 150 -0.38 1.78 5.14
N GLN A 151 0.60 1.10 4.54
CA GLN A 151 0.52 0.60 3.18
C GLN A 151 -0.59 -0.45 3.00
N SER A 152 -0.85 -1.30 4.00
CA SER A 152 -1.93 -2.28 3.92
C SER A 152 -3.34 -1.68 3.84
N HIS A 153 -3.51 -0.40 4.19
CA HIS A 153 -4.77 0.34 3.99
C HIS A 153 -4.88 0.97 2.60
N ALA A 154 -3.85 0.90 1.75
CA ALA A 154 -3.80 1.61 0.47
C ALA A 154 -4.95 1.26 -0.47
N SER A 155 -5.46 0.01 -0.45
CA SER A 155 -6.57 -0.41 -1.32
C SER A 155 -7.95 -0.03 -0.77
N SER A 156 -8.13 -0.02 0.55
CA SER A 156 -9.41 0.25 1.21
C SER A 156 -9.64 1.74 1.46
N GLN A 157 -8.56 2.50 1.71
CA GLN A 157 -8.58 3.93 2.00
C GLN A 157 -7.51 4.68 1.20
N PRO A 158 -7.57 4.63 -0.15
CA PRO A 158 -6.47 5.09 -0.99
C PRO A 158 -6.19 6.58 -0.85
N LEU A 159 -7.22 7.43 -0.75
CA LEU A 159 -7.04 8.88 -0.68
C LEU A 159 -6.46 9.33 0.69
N PRO A 160 -7.00 8.87 1.83
CA PRO A 160 -6.38 9.14 3.13
C PRO A 160 -4.94 8.63 3.25
N VAL A 161 -4.65 7.43 2.76
CA VAL A 161 -3.29 6.86 2.77
C VAL A 161 -2.35 7.69 1.91
N TYR A 162 -2.77 8.04 0.69
CA TYR A 162 -2.00 8.89 -0.22
C TYR A 162 -1.69 10.26 0.41
N ALA A 163 -2.71 10.90 1.00
CA ALA A 163 -2.59 12.20 1.65
C ALA A 163 -1.59 12.16 2.81
N LEU A 164 -1.73 11.15 3.68
CA LEU A 164 -0.86 10.98 4.84
C LEU A 164 0.58 10.65 4.43
N ALA A 165 0.77 9.70 3.51
CA ALA A 165 2.08 9.34 3.00
C ALA A 165 2.77 10.53 2.31
N SER A 166 2.01 11.36 1.58
CA SER A 166 2.52 12.59 0.97
C SER A 166 2.96 13.61 2.01
N ARG A 167 2.17 13.80 3.08
CA ARG A 167 2.51 14.71 4.20
C ARG A 167 3.78 14.28 4.92
N LEU A 168 3.98 12.98 5.09
CA LEU A 168 5.13 12.39 5.78
C LEU A 168 6.36 12.17 4.85
N GLY A 169 6.28 12.55 3.57
CA GLY A 169 7.38 12.34 2.62
C GLY A 169 7.62 10.88 2.22
N LEU A 170 6.66 9.98 2.47
CA LEU A 170 6.74 8.55 2.19
C LEU A 170 6.38 8.26 0.72
N SER A 171 7.26 8.69 -0.19
CA SER A 171 7.02 8.68 -1.65
C SER A 171 6.63 7.31 -2.21
N SER A 172 7.24 6.22 -1.72
CA SER A 172 6.92 4.86 -2.15
C SER A 172 5.46 4.47 -1.82
N ILE A 173 5.02 4.75 -0.59
CA ILE A 173 3.65 4.44 -0.15
C ILE A 173 2.64 5.35 -0.85
N ALA A 174 2.97 6.64 -1.00
CA ALA A 174 2.14 7.57 -1.76
C ALA A 174 1.99 7.12 -3.22
N SER A 175 3.08 6.69 -3.87
CA SER A 175 3.03 6.11 -5.21
C SER A 175 2.10 4.89 -5.24
N HIS A 176 2.29 3.93 -4.34
CA HIS A 176 1.46 2.74 -4.28
C HIS A 176 -0.03 3.05 -4.09
N ALA A 177 -0.36 3.93 -3.15
CA ALA A 177 -1.74 4.36 -2.89
C ALA A 177 -2.38 5.07 -4.09
N SER A 178 -1.60 5.85 -4.85
CA SER A 178 -2.08 6.52 -6.06
C SER A 178 -2.58 5.55 -7.14
N SER A 179 -2.10 4.31 -7.14
CA SER A 179 -2.57 3.28 -8.09
C SER A 179 -4.01 2.85 -7.90
N PHE A 180 -4.57 3.10 -6.72
CA PHE A 180 -5.97 2.85 -6.39
C PHE A 180 -6.84 4.11 -6.55
N LEU A 181 -6.24 5.26 -6.87
CA LEU A 181 -6.94 6.54 -7.09
C LEU A 181 -7.22 6.82 -8.57
N LEU A 182 -7.30 5.78 -9.40
CA LEU A 182 -7.67 5.90 -10.81
C LEU A 182 -9.19 6.04 -11.00
N HIS A 183 -9.97 5.71 -9.97
CA HIS A 183 -11.42 5.86 -9.90
C HIS A 183 -11.86 6.17 -8.47
N PRO A 184 -12.84 7.08 -8.26
CA PRO A 184 -13.45 7.96 -9.28
C PRO A 184 -12.48 9.07 -9.78
N PRO A 185 -12.81 9.76 -10.88
CA PRO A 185 -12.08 10.96 -11.29
C PRO A 185 -11.97 12.00 -10.18
N MET A 186 -10.87 12.75 -10.15
CA MET A 186 -10.58 13.68 -9.02
C MET A 186 -11.67 14.75 -8.78
N HIS A 187 -12.45 15.11 -9.79
CA HIS A 187 -13.55 16.09 -9.66
C HIS A 187 -14.80 15.54 -8.95
N GLN A 188 -14.89 14.23 -8.73
CA GLN A 188 -16.04 13.59 -8.06
C GLN A 188 -15.86 13.49 -6.54
N TYR A 189 -14.64 13.71 -6.03
CA TYR A 189 -14.41 13.75 -4.59
C TYR A 189 -15.00 15.03 -4.00
N SER A 190 -15.54 14.89 -2.79
CA SER A 190 -16.07 16.01 -2.02
C SER A 190 -14.96 16.98 -1.60
N VAL A 191 -15.35 18.22 -1.32
CA VAL A 191 -14.42 19.24 -0.79
C VAL A 191 -13.76 18.77 0.51
N SER A 192 -14.48 18.03 1.37
CA SER A 192 -13.94 17.44 2.61
C SER A 192 -12.85 16.41 2.35
N GLU A 193 -12.99 15.59 1.31
CA GLU A 193 -11.99 14.59 0.94
C GLU A 193 -10.75 15.23 0.31
N ILE A 194 -10.95 16.21 -0.58
CA ILE A 194 -9.83 16.94 -1.20
C ILE A 194 -9.03 17.74 -0.15
N LYS A 195 -9.68 18.25 0.90
CA LYS A 195 -9.01 18.92 2.02
C LYS A 195 -8.03 18.02 2.78
N LEU A 196 -8.10 16.69 2.64
CA LEU A 196 -7.12 15.79 3.24
C LEU A 196 -5.74 15.95 2.58
N LEU A 197 -5.70 16.33 1.30
CA LEU A 197 -4.45 16.46 0.56
C LEU A 197 -3.60 17.60 1.13
N PRO A 198 -2.30 17.36 1.41
CA PRO A 198 -1.47 18.33 2.12
C PRO A 198 -1.09 19.54 1.26
N SER A 199 -1.19 19.45 -0.06
CA SER A 199 -0.80 20.52 -0.98
C SER A 199 -1.53 20.45 -2.32
N ALA A 200 -1.55 21.58 -3.04
CA ALA A 200 -2.00 21.62 -4.43
C ALA A 200 -1.15 20.74 -5.36
N ILE A 201 0.14 20.56 -5.04
CA ILE A 201 1.05 19.69 -5.80
C ILE A 201 0.58 18.24 -5.71
N SER A 202 0.26 17.75 -4.50
CA SER A 202 -0.25 16.38 -4.29
C SER A 202 -1.55 16.14 -5.06
N TYR A 203 -2.46 17.12 -5.08
CA TYR A 203 -3.67 17.04 -5.91
C TYR A 203 -3.35 17.02 -7.42
N HIS A 204 -2.45 17.89 -7.88
CA HIS A 204 -2.10 18.00 -9.28
C HIS A 204 -1.43 16.73 -9.82
N LEU A 205 -0.58 16.08 -9.03
CA LEU A 205 0.05 14.81 -9.41
C LEU A 205 -0.98 13.70 -9.67
N LEU A 206 -2.06 13.62 -8.89
CA LEU A 206 -3.15 12.68 -9.14
C LEU A 206 -3.89 13.00 -10.45
N LEU A 207 -4.10 14.28 -10.76
CA LEU A 207 -4.69 14.70 -12.04
C LEU A 207 -3.81 14.34 -13.24
N ILE A 208 -2.49 14.60 -13.14
CA ILE A 208 -1.53 14.23 -14.17
C ILE A 208 -1.57 12.72 -14.38
N LEU A 209 -1.52 11.92 -13.30
CA LEU A 209 -1.60 10.47 -13.38
C LEU A 209 -2.86 10.00 -14.11
N GLN A 210 -4.04 10.48 -13.71
CA GLN A 210 -5.31 10.08 -14.34
C GLN A 210 -5.35 10.47 -15.82
N THR A 211 -4.89 11.69 -16.16
CA THR A 211 -4.90 12.21 -17.53
C THR A 211 -3.93 11.42 -18.41
N ARG A 212 -2.68 11.23 -17.98
CA ARG A 212 -1.67 10.48 -18.73
C ARG A 212 -2.08 9.03 -18.95
N ARG A 213 -2.64 8.40 -17.93
CA ARG A 213 -3.15 7.03 -18.06
C ARG A 213 -4.28 6.97 -19.10
N LEU A 214 -5.23 7.89 -19.05
CA LEU A 214 -6.33 7.96 -20.00
C LEU A 214 -5.83 8.15 -21.44
N GLU A 215 -4.93 9.11 -21.66
CA GLU A 215 -4.31 9.37 -22.98
C GLU A 215 -3.61 8.13 -23.52
N ASN A 216 -2.77 7.49 -22.71
CA ASN A 216 -2.03 6.29 -23.11
C ASN A 216 -2.94 5.09 -23.38
N LEU A 217 -4.02 4.91 -22.61
CA LEU A 217 -5.01 3.84 -22.87
C LEU A 217 -5.73 4.06 -24.20
N LYS A 218 -6.16 5.30 -24.48
CA LYS A 218 -6.79 5.65 -25.75
C LYS A 218 -5.83 5.45 -26.92
N GLN A 219 -4.60 5.96 -26.81
CA GLN A 219 -3.57 5.77 -27.82
C GLN A 219 -3.24 4.29 -28.05
N THR A 220 -3.17 3.48 -26.99
CA THR A 220 -2.95 2.03 -27.10
C THR A 220 -4.07 1.38 -27.90
N LEU A 221 -5.32 1.71 -27.59
CA LEU A 221 -6.49 1.16 -28.27
C LEU A 221 -6.58 1.61 -29.73
N GLU A 222 -6.39 2.90 -30.00
CA GLU A 222 -6.42 3.49 -31.35
C GLU A 222 -5.42 2.82 -32.30
N ASN A 223 -4.20 2.58 -31.82
CA ASN A 223 -3.12 2.00 -32.61
C ASN A 223 -3.17 0.47 -32.71
N GLU A 224 -4.08 -0.21 -31.99
CA GLU A 224 -4.18 -1.66 -32.09
C GLU A 224 -4.94 -2.09 -33.35
N MET A 225 -4.33 -3.03 -34.07
CA MET A 225 -4.88 -3.64 -35.27
C MET A 225 -5.26 -5.10 -34.98
N LEU A 226 -6.41 -5.54 -35.48
CA LEU A 226 -6.84 -6.93 -35.36
C LEU A 226 -5.86 -7.91 -36.04
N PHE A 227 -5.40 -7.57 -37.25
CA PHE A 227 -4.47 -8.39 -38.04
C PHE A 227 -3.29 -7.54 -38.53
N PRO A 228 -2.20 -7.44 -37.75
CA PRO A 228 -0.99 -6.74 -38.17
C PRO A 228 -0.43 -7.39 -39.45
N HIS A 229 -0.23 -6.60 -40.52
CA HIS A 229 0.24 -7.08 -41.83
C HIS A 229 -0.57 -8.26 -42.40
N ASP A 230 -1.86 -8.34 -42.07
CA ASP A 230 -2.76 -9.45 -42.44
C ASP A 230 -2.32 -10.84 -41.92
N TYR A 231 -1.37 -10.90 -40.97
CA TYR A 231 -1.07 -12.14 -40.26
C TYR A 231 -2.29 -12.60 -39.46
N GLY A 232 -2.68 -13.86 -39.66
CA GLY A 232 -3.87 -14.43 -39.02
C GLY A 232 -5.18 -14.11 -39.73
N ALA A 233 -5.14 -13.57 -40.96
CA ALA A 233 -6.33 -13.40 -41.79
C ALA A 233 -7.09 -14.72 -41.95
N CYS A 234 -8.42 -14.66 -41.78
CA CYS A 234 -9.27 -15.83 -41.95
C CYS A 234 -9.28 -16.28 -43.40
N SER A 235 -9.04 -17.57 -43.64
CA SER A 235 -9.06 -18.17 -44.97
C SER A 235 -10.42 -18.04 -45.66
N LYS A 236 -11.51 -18.03 -44.88
CA LYS A 236 -12.90 -18.00 -45.37
C LYS A 236 -13.46 -16.58 -45.57
N HIS A 237 -13.06 -15.65 -44.71
CA HIS A 237 -13.65 -14.31 -44.64
C HIS A 237 -12.69 -13.18 -45.04
N GLY A 238 -11.41 -13.51 -45.27
CA GLY A 238 -10.36 -12.51 -45.41
C GLY A 238 -10.20 -11.66 -44.14
N THR A 239 -9.86 -10.38 -44.31
CA THR A 239 -9.67 -9.45 -43.18
C THR A 239 -10.76 -8.38 -43.06
N GLY A 240 -11.44 -8.03 -44.16
CA GLY A 240 -12.37 -6.90 -44.21
C GLY A 240 -13.50 -6.94 -43.18
N PRO A 241 -14.33 -8.00 -43.15
CA PRO A 241 -15.47 -8.06 -42.24
C PRO A 241 -15.07 -7.98 -40.76
N ALA A 242 -14.05 -8.73 -40.36
CA ALA A 242 -13.59 -8.75 -38.97
C ALA A 242 -12.90 -7.43 -38.56
N LYS A 243 -12.13 -6.80 -39.46
CA LYS A 243 -11.58 -5.45 -39.24
C LYS A 243 -12.69 -4.41 -39.06
N SER A 244 -13.76 -4.48 -39.85
CA SER A 244 -14.90 -3.56 -39.70
C SER A 244 -15.58 -3.69 -38.34
N VAL A 245 -15.79 -4.91 -37.84
CA VAL A 245 -16.36 -5.16 -36.52
C VAL A 245 -15.42 -4.66 -35.41
N TRP A 246 -14.12 -4.90 -35.58
CA TRP A 246 -13.09 -4.43 -34.65
C TRP A 246 -13.06 -2.91 -34.50
N GLU A 247 -13.03 -2.17 -35.63
CA GLU A 247 -13.01 -0.71 -35.58
C GLU A 247 -14.31 -0.13 -35.01
N ALA A 248 -15.48 -0.70 -35.35
CA ALA A 248 -16.75 -0.29 -34.76
C ALA A 248 -16.75 -0.49 -33.23
N ARG A 249 -16.22 -1.62 -32.74
CA ARG A 249 -16.10 -1.85 -31.29
C ARG A 249 -15.10 -0.90 -30.65
N LYS A 250 -13.97 -0.62 -31.30
CA LYS A 250 -12.98 0.37 -30.82
C LYS A 250 -13.61 1.74 -30.61
N GLU A 251 -14.39 2.23 -31.58
CA GLU A 251 -15.07 3.53 -31.47
C GLU A 251 -16.00 3.58 -30.24
N VAL A 252 -16.79 2.51 -30.03
CA VAL A 252 -17.66 2.40 -28.85
C VAL A 252 -16.82 2.41 -27.57
N VAL A 253 -15.77 1.60 -27.49
CA VAL A 253 -14.93 1.52 -26.28
C VAL A 253 -14.24 2.87 -26.02
N LEU A 254 -13.67 3.51 -27.03
CA LEU A 254 -12.96 4.80 -26.93
C LEU A 254 -13.80 5.91 -26.29
N SER A 255 -15.10 5.93 -26.57
CA SER A 255 -16.03 6.89 -25.97
C SER A 255 -16.29 6.66 -24.46
N HIS A 256 -15.99 5.47 -23.95
CA HIS A 256 -16.24 5.07 -22.56
C HIS A 256 -14.97 4.83 -21.73
N VAL A 257 -13.77 4.90 -22.34
CA VAL A 257 -12.50 4.71 -21.62
C VAL A 257 -12.31 5.82 -20.59
N ASN A 258 -11.96 5.42 -19.37
CA ASN A 258 -11.47 6.30 -18.30
C ASN A 258 -10.13 5.78 -17.75
N ALA A 259 -9.53 6.49 -16.78
CA ALA A 259 -8.22 6.15 -16.23
C ALA A 259 -8.19 4.77 -15.54
N SER A 260 -9.30 4.31 -14.95
CA SER A 260 -9.38 3.00 -14.31
C SER A 260 -9.77 1.85 -15.23
N SER A 261 -10.23 2.15 -16.46
CA SER A 261 -10.77 1.14 -17.38
C SER A 261 -9.78 0.04 -17.71
N SER A 262 -10.27 -1.19 -17.77
CA SER A 262 -9.59 -2.30 -18.45
C SER A 262 -10.04 -2.32 -19.91
N ILE A 263 -9.30 -1.65 -20.79
CA ILE A 263 -9.65 -1.59 -22.22
C ILE A 263 -9.67 -2.98 -22.89
N ALA A 264 -8.88 -3.92 -22.37
CA ALA A 264 -8.90 -5.32 -22.84
C ALA A 264 -10.23 -6.00 -22.50
N ASP A 265 -10.74 -5.81 -21.28
CA ASP A 265 -12.02 -6.41 -20.88
C ASP A 265 -13.21 -5.73 -21.57
N MET A 266 -13.10 -4.43 -21.87
CA MET A 266 -14.10 -3.72 -22.69
C MET A 266 -14.11 -4.18 -24.15
N MET A 267 -12.93 -4.52 -24.69
CA MET A 267 -12.75 -5.13 -26.01
C MET A 267 -12.98 -6.64 -26.01
N ALA A 268 -13.24 -7.25 -24.84
CA ALA A 268 -13.42 -8.68 -24.75
C ALA A 268 -14.59 -9.14 -25.60
N TYR A 269 -14.41 -10.32 -26.16
CA TYR A 269 -15.33 -10.96 -27.06
C TYR A 269 -16.65 -11.31 -26.36
N ASP A 270 -17.75 -10.71 -26.81
CA ASP A 270 -19.11 -10.98 -26.32
C ASP A 270 -19.95 -11.75 -27.36
N GLY A 271 -21.15 -12.18 -26.96
CA GLY A 271 -22.05 -12.97 -27.82
C GLY A 271 -22.52 -12.23 -29.07
N GLU A 272 -22.62 -10.90 -29.01
CA GLU A 272 -22.99 -10.08 -30.16
C GLU A 272 -21.85 -10.02 -31.19
N THR A 273 -20.62 -9.75 -30.71
CA THR A 273 -19.41 -9.74 -31.54
C THR A 273 -19.21 -11.11 -32.21
N LYS A 274 -19.46 -12.20 -31.47
CA LYS A 274 -19.44 -13.57 -31.98
C LYS A 274 -20.38 -13.77 -33.17
N GLN A 275 -21.62 -13.32 -33.03
CA GLN A 275 -22.63 -13.41 -34.09
C GLN A 275 -22.23 -12.59 -35.33
N GLN A 276 -21.66 -11.40 -35.14
CA GLN A 276 -21.17 -10.55 -36.23
C GLN A 276 -20.00 -11.19 -36.98
N LEU A 277 -19.17 -11.98 -36.29
CA LEU A 277 -18.09 -12.78 -36.89
C LEU A 277 -18.55 -14.14 -37.44
N LYS A 278 -19.87 -14.37 -37.52
CA LYS A 278 -20.50 -15.60 -38.05
C LYS A 278 -19.98 -16.89 -37.39
N ASP A 279 -19.70 -16.83 -36.10
CA ASP A 279 -19.15 -17.96 -35.33
C ASP A 279 -17.85 -18.56 -35.92
N CYS A 280 -17.09 -17.77 -36.68
CA CYS A 280 -15.88 -18.25 -37.33
C CYS A 280 -14.72 -18.40 -36.35
N ALA A 281 -14.33 -19.65 -36.05
CA ALA A 281 -13.26 -19.96 -35.10
C ALA A 281 -11.94 -19.20 -35.37
N GLU A 282 -11.53 -19.06 -36.64
CA GLU A 282 -10.30 -18.31 -37.00
C GLU A 282 -10.41 -16.82 -36.66
N CYS A 283 -11.53 -16.17 -37.01
CA CYS A 283 -11.76 -14.76 -36.69
C CYS A 283 -11.81 -14.53 -35.17
N CYS A 284 -12.44 -15.45 -34.45
CA CYS A 284 -12.58 -15.36 -32.99
C CYS A 284 -11.21 -15.52 -32.30
N LEU A 285 -10.39 -16.47 -32.76
CA LEU A 285 -9.02 -16.60 -32.28
C LEU A 285 -8.19 -15.34 -32.57
N GLY A 286 -8.31 -14.77 -33.76
CA GLY A 286 -7.66 -13.49 -34.10
C GLY A 286 -8.06 -12.36 -33.14
N TRP A 287 -9.35 -12.25 -32.83
CA TRP A 287 -9.87 -11.29 -31.86
C TRP A 287 -9.28 -11.50 -30.46
N GLU A 288 -9.30 -12.73 -29.95
CA GLU A 288 -8.73 -13.06 -28.65
C GLU A 288 -7.25 -12.67 -28.57
N ARG A 289 -6.47 -12.96 -29.62
CA ARG A 289 -5.04 -12.60 -29.67
C ARG A 289 -4.82 -11.08 -29.72
N ALA A 290 -5.66 -10.34 -30.43
CA ALA A 290 -5.61 -8.88 -30.43
C ALA A 290 -5.97 -8.32 -29.03
N VAL A 291 -6.99 -8.88 -28.37
CA VAL A 291 -7.35 -8.49 -26.98
C VAL A 291 -6.23 -8.81 -25.99
N GLU A 292 -5.56 -9.96 -26.11
CA GLU A 292 -4.38 -10.28 -25.29
C GLU A 292 -3.24 -9.28 -25.53
N MET A 293 -3.03 -8.84 -26.77
CA MET A 293 -2.04 -7.81 -27.10
C MET A 293 -2.41 -6.46 -26.46
N ILE A 294 -3.70 -6.08 -26.50
CA ILE A 294 -4.20 -4.90 -25.78
C ILE A 294 -3.93 -5.04 -24.30
N ARG A 295 -4.25 -6.19 -23.68
CA ARG A 295 -4.01 -6.44 -22.25
C ARG A 295 -2.54 -6.26 -21.90
N TYR A 296 -1.65 -6.83 -22.71
CA TYR A 296 -0.20 -6.70 -22.54
C TYR A 296 0.26 -5.24 -22.63
N LYS A 297 -0.18 -4.48 -23.65
CA LYS A 297 0.20 -3.07 -23.83
C LYS A 297 -0.41 -2.17 -22.75
N ALA A 298 -1.68 -2.35 -22.43
CA ALA A 298 -2.38 -1.62 -21.37
C ALA A 298 -1.77 -1.87 -19.98
N GLY A 299 -1.23 -3.07 -19.74
CA GLY A 299 -0.50 -3.41 -18.53
C GLY A 299 0.79 -2.62 -18.33
N LYS A 300 1.36 -2.04 -19.41
CA LYS A 300 2.55 -1.17 -19.36
C LYS A 300 2.20 0.30 -19.17
N VAL A 301 0.93 0.69 -19.25
CA VAL A 301 0.52 2.07 -19.04
C VAL A 301 0.69 2.42 -17.56
N VAL A 302 1.27 3.60 -17.31
CA VAL A 302 1.49 4.20 -15.98
C VAL A 302 0.27 3.98 -15.08
N ARG A 303 0.50 3.42 -13.88
CA ARG A 303 -0.54 3.18 -12.87
C ARG A 303 -0.35 3.99 -11.60
N GLU A 304 0.85 4.47 -11.33
CA GLU A 304 1.19 5.16 -10.10
C GLU A 304 2.06 6.39 -10.37
N ILE A 305 2.05 7.34 -9.44
CA ILE A 305 2.82 8.59 -9.56
C ILE A 305 4.32 8.33 -9.73
N GLY A 306 4.88 7.31 -9.06
CA GLY A 306 6.30 6.96 -9.19
C GLY A 306 6.73 6.51 -10.59
N GLN A 307 5.78 6.17 -11.47
CA GLN A 307 6.01 5.79 -12.87
C GLN A 307 5.91 6.98 -13.84
N LEU A 308 5.53 8.18 -13.36
CA LEU A 308 5.49 9.37 -14.20
C LEU A 308 6.90 9.81 -14.63
N PRO A 309 7.05 10.40 -15.83
CA PRO A 309 8.33 10.97 -16.26
C PRO A 309 8.83 12.03 -15.28
N LYS A 310 10.15 12.06 -15.02
CA LYS A 310 10.76 13.03 -14.08
C LYS A 310 10.48 14.49 -14.45
N SER A 311 10.30 14.79 -15.73
CA SER A 311 9.95 16.13 -16.23
C SER A 311 8.58 16.61 -15.76
N GLU A 312 7.69 15.70 -15.36
CA GLU A 312 6.34 16.03 -14.87
C GLU A 312 6.28 16.10 -13.33
N LEU A 313 7.39 15.77 -12.65
CA LEU A 313 7.52 15.81 -11.20
C LEU A 313 8.23 17.09 -10.70
N GLN A 314 8.74 17.93 -11.61
CA GLN A 314 9.45 19.18 -11.35
C GLN A 314 8.56 20.39 -11.66
#